data_AF-A0A3B9YMJ5-F1
#
_entry.id   AF-A0A3B9YMJ5-F1
#
_cell.length_a   1.000
_cell.length_b   1.000
_cell.length_c   1.000
_cell.angle_alpha   90.00
_cell.angle_beta   90.00
_cell.angle_gamma   90.00
#
_symmetry.space_group_name_H-M   'P 1'
#
loop_
_entity.id
_entity.type
_entity.pdbx_description
1 polymer ?
#
loop_
_entity_poly.entity_id
_entity_poly.type
_entity_poly.pdbx_seq_one_letter_code
_entity_poly.pdbx_strand_id
1 'polypeptide(L)'
;MLGVRRIEPGKDVEPKFSDPVRVDLLLKIIENVYYGRPLQFPKDGVVFKNKEGRLPPKDLGYYHEYTVLPPAGATRTITVGDQEFEISPPQGTRGAERLIIGGGEVAYYSPDHYKTFIQLTILR
;
A
#
# COMPACT_ATOMS: atom_id res chain seq x y z
N MET A 1 -13.84 26.07 5.27
CA MET A 1 -12.62 25.33 4.92
C MET A 1 -12.94 23.85 5.09
N LEU A 2 -13.34 23.18 4.02
CA LEU A 2 -13.68 21.75 4.05
C LEU A 2 -12.39 20.98 4.30
N GLY A 3 -12.28 20.31 5.45
CA GLY A 3 -11.12 19.50 5.78
C GLY A 3 -10.93 18.42 4.72
N VAL A 4 -9.77 18.43 4.06
CA VAL A 4 -9.38 17.38 3.12
C VAL A 4 -9.49 16.06 3.89
N ARG A 5 -10.39 15.16 3.47
CA ARG A 5 -10.50 13.85 4.09
C ARG A 5 -9.17 13.15 3.85
N ARG A 6 -8.46 12.84 4.93
CA ARG A 6 -7.22 12.05 4.86
C ARG A 6 -7.52 10.68 5.45
N ILE A 7 -6.90 9.65 4.91
CA ILE A 7 -6.82 8.34 5.52
C ILE A 7 -6.05 8.54 6.82
N GLU A 8 -6.81 8.54 7.90
CA GLU A 8 -6.25 8.54 9.24
C GLU A 8 -5.63 7.17 9.53
N PRO A 9 -4.60 7.12 10.40
CA PRO A 9 -4.05 5.86 10.87
C PRO A 9 -5.15 5.01 11.53
N GLY A 10 -5.06 3.71 11.35
CA GLY A 10 -5.96 2.73 11.93
C GLY A 10 -5.21 1.64 12.68
N LYS A 11 -5.97 0.63 13.12
CA LYS A 11 -5.48 -0.55 13.84
C LYS A 11 -5.56 -1.82 13.01
N ASP A 12 -6.30 -1.80 11.91
CA ASP A 12 -6.47 -2.95 11.03
C ASP A 12 -6.95 -2.51 9.64
N VAL A 13 -7.06 -3.46 8.72
CA VAL A 13 -7.56 -3.25 7.35
C VAL A 13 -8.63 -4.26 6.97
N GLU A 14 -9.47 -3.88 6.01
CA GLU A 14 -10.26 -4.81 5.19
C GLU A 14 -9.84 -4.70 3.73
N PRO A 15 -9.83 -5.81 2.96
CA PRO A 15 -10.08 -7.19 3.40
C PRO A 15 -9.01 -7.71 4.39
N LYS A 16 -9.36 -8.68 5.23
CA LYS A 16 -8.41 -9.32 6.17
C LYS A 16 -7.24 -9.99 5.47
N PHE A 17 -6.07 -9.84 6.06
CA PHE A 17 -4.84 -10.52 5.62
C PHE A 17 -4.58 -11.74 6.51
N SER A 18 -4.05 -12.82 5.95
CA SER A 18 -3.55 -13.95 6.74
C SER A 18 -2.23 -13.64 7.46
N ASP A 19 -1.54 -12.57 7.05
CA ASP A 19 -0.25 -12.15 7.61
C ASP A 19 -0.35 -10.79 8.34
N PRO A 20 -0.36 -10.79 9.69
CA PRO A 20 -0.45 -9.55 10.48
C PRO A 20 0.81 -8.67 10.35
N VAL A 21 1.98 -9.23 10.02
CA VAL A 21 3.21 -8.44 9.86
C VAL A 21 3.07 -7.45 8.70
N ARG A 22 2.39 -7.86 7.63
CA ARG A 22 2.07 -6.98 6.50
C ARG A 22 1.04 -5.92 6.85
N VAL A 23 0.03 -6.26 7.65
CA VAL A 23 -0.95 -5.29 8.15
C VAL A 23 -0.26 -4.19 8.96
N ASP A 24 0.58 -4.57 9.92
CA ASP A 24 1.33 -3.62 10.74
C ASP A 24 2.22 -2.70 9.88
N LEU A 25 2.85 -3.26 8.85
CA LEU A 25 3.70 -2.49 7.94
C LEU A 25 2.88 -1.50 7.08
N LEU A 26 1.73 -1.92 6.54
CA LEU A 26 0.83 -1.06 5.79
C LEU A 26 0.35 0.12 6.66
N LEU A 27 -0.10 -0.17 7.88
CA LEU A 27 -0.57 0.84 8.82
C LEU A 27 0.54 1.79 9.24
N LYS A 28 1.76 1.28 9.46
CA LYS A 28 2.94 2.12 9.76
C LYS A 28 3.29 3.08 8.62
N ILE A 29 3.20 2.63 7.37
CA ILE A 29 3.44 3.52 6.21
C ILE A 29 2.36 4.61 6.17
N ILE A 30 1.09 4.25 6.35
CA ILE A 30 -0.03 5.21 6.39
C ILE A 30 0.17 6.22 7.54
N GLU A 31 0.55 5.76 8.72
CA GLU A 31 0.87 6.61 9.86
C GLU A 31 1.99 7.61 9.54
N ASN A 32 3.08 7.13 8.95
CA ASN A 32 4.20 7.98 8.60
C ASN A 32 3.81 9.03 7.56
N VAL A 33 3.03 8.66 6.55
CA VAL A 33 2.51 9.60 5.55
C VAL A 33 1.58 10.63 6.20
N TYR A 34 0.69 10.19 7.08
CA TYR A 34 -0.26 11.07 7.76
C TYR A 34 0.44 12.13 8.62
N TYR A 35 1.42 11.72 9.42
CA TYR A 35 2.15 12.61 10.32
C TYR A 35 3.38 13.29 9.70
N GLY A 36 3.67 13.05 8.41
CA GLY A 36 4.86 13.59 7.75
C GLY A 36 6.17 13.06 8.35
N ARG A 37 6.19 11.81 8.80
CA ARG A 37 7.38 11.14 9.36
C ARG A 37 8.27 10.59 8.23
N PRO A 38 9.57 10.38 8.49
CA PRO A 38 10.47 9.78 7.50
C PRO A 38 9.99 8.42 6.99
N LEU A 39 10.21 8.18 5.69
CA LEU A 39 9.93 6.92 5.00
C LEU A 39 11.21 6.12 4.78
N GLN A 40 11.08 4.80 4.64
CA GLN A 40 12.22 3.90 4.62
C GLN A 40 13.00 3.98 3.29
N PHE A 41 12.31 4.13 2.17
CA PHE A 41 12.96 4.07 0.86
C PHE A 41 12.94 5.44 0.16
N PRO A 42 14.03 5.81 -0.56
CA PRO A 42 14.11 7.10 -1.26
C PRO A 42 13.03 7.35 -2.32
N LYS A 43 12.37 6.29 -2.79
CA LYS A 43 11.30 6.34 -3.79
C LYS A 43 9.90 6.26 -3.18
N ASP A 44 9.77 6.25 -1.86
CA ASP A 44 8.46 6.29 -1.23
C ASP A 44 7.88 7.71 -1.33
N GLY A 45 6.59 7.80 -1.68
CA GLY A 45 5.89 9.06 -1.88
C GLY A 45 6.08 9.69 -3.26
N VAL A 46 6.70 9.00 -4.22
CA VAL A 46 6.76 9.49 -5.62
C VAL A 46 5.42 9.25 -6.33
N VAL A 47 5.15 10.04 -7.37
CA VAL A 47 3.90 9.93 -8.15
C VAL A 47 3.80 8.57 -8.85
N PHE A 48 2.73 7.84 -8.56
CA PHE A 48 2.32 6.65 -9.31
C PHE A 48 1.47 7.07 -10.52
N LYS A 49 1.99 6.85 -11.72
CA LYS A 49 1.38 7.37 -12.96
C LYS A 49 0.17 6.59 -13.46
N ASN A 50 -0.13 5.42 -12.89
CA ASN A 50 -1.23 4.53 -13.32
C ASN A 50 -1.26 4.30 -14.85
N LYS A 51 -0.09 4.12 -15.49
CA LYS A 51 0.03 4.06 -16.97
C LYS A 51 -0.78 2.94 -17.60
N GLU A 52 -0.90 1.82 -16.90
CA GLU A 52 -1.63 0.63 -17.36
C GLU A 52 -3.12 0.69 -17.00
N GLY A 53 -3.58 1.78 -16.36
CA GLY A 53 -5.01 2.03 -16.12
C GLY A 53 -5.69 1.05 -15.16
N ARG A 54 -4.94 0.41 -14.27
CA ARG A 54 -5.46 -0.60 -13.33
C ARG A 54 -6.19 0.00 -12.13
N LEU A 55 -5.88 1.25 -11.78
CA LEU A 55 -6.65 2.04 -10.81
C LEU A 55 -7.62 2.98 -11.54
N PRO A 56 -8.67 3.50 -10.87
CA PRO A 56 -9.56 4.48 -11.47
C PRO A 56 -8.81 5.69 -12.04
N PRO A 57 -9.21 6.23 -13.21
CA PRO A 57 -8.53 7.36 -13.84
C PRO A 57 -8.67 8.63 -12.98
N LYS A 58 -7.54 9.29 -12.74
CA LYS A 58 -7.40 10.52 -11.94
C LYS A 58 -6.29 11.38 -12.51
N ASP A 59 -6.27 12.66 -12.14
CA ASP A 59 -5.23 13.60 -12.55
C ASP A 59 -3.83 13.18 -12.05
N LEU A 60 -2.79 13.60 -12.79
CA LEU A 60 -1.40 13.33 -12.40
C LEU A 60 -1.12 13.93 -11.02
N GLY A 61 -0.48 13.13 -10.15
CA GLY A 61 -0.22 13.52 -8.76
C GLY A 61 -1.34 13.12 -7.80
N TYR A 62 -2.43 12.51 -8.27
CA TYR A 62 -3.42 11.94 -7.36
C TYR A 62 -2.86 10.74 -6.59
N TYR A 63 -2.20 9.79 -7.27
CA TYR A 63 -1.65 8.59 -6.67
C TYR A 63 -0.15 8.72 -6.36
N HIS A 64 0.25 8.23 -5.19
CA HIS A 64 1.65 8.10 -4.79
C HIS A 64 1.94 6.67 -4.34
N GLU A 65 3.16 6.18 -4.63
CA GLU A 65 3.58 4.81 -4.30
C GLU A 65 4.51 4.74 -3.09
N TYR A 66 4.37 3.65 -2.35
CA TYR A 66 5.17 3.34 -1.16
C TYR A 66 5.58 1.88 -1.20
N THR A 67 6.81 1.61 -0.79
CA THR A 67 7.37 0.27 -0.73
C THR A 67 6.78 -0.47 0.47
N VAL A 68 6.27 -1.68 0.24
CA VAL A 68 5.96 -2.63 1.31
C VAL A 68 7.07 -3.68 1.26
N LEU A 69 7.91 -3.71 2.29
CA LEU A 69 8.99 -4.70 2.41
C LEU A 69 8.96 -5.32 3.80
N PRO A 70 8.27 -6.47 3.98
CA PRO A 70 8.30 -7.17 5.26
C PRO A 70 9.73 -7.68 5.57
N PRO A 71 10.04 -7.97 6.85
CA PRO A 71 11.34 -8.50 7.25
C PRO A 71 11.74 -9.77 6.48
N ALA A 72 13.04 -10.01 6.37
CA ALA A 72 13.56 -11.23 5.77
C ALA A 72 12.97 -12.48 6.47
N GLY A 73 12.54 -13.46 5.69
CA GLY A 73 11.91 -14.68 6.19
C GLY A 73 10.38 -14.60 6.36
N ALA A 74 9.76 -13.44 6.13
CA ALA A 74 8.30 -13.36 6.06
C ALA A 74 7.73 -14.30 4.98
N THR A 75 6.52 -14.83 5.23
CA THR A 75 5.83 -15.71 4.27
C THR A 75 5.69 -15.03 2.91
N ARG A 76 5.70 -15.83 1.84
CA ARG A 76 5.48 -15.36 0.47
C ARG A 76 4.15 -15.77 -0.10
N THR A 77 3.39 -16.59 0.62
CA THR A 77 2.00 -16.90 0.31
C THR A 77 1.14 -16.24 1.37
N ILE A 78 0.24 -15.36 0.93
CA ILE A 78 -0.69 -14.65 1.80
C ILE A 78 -2.10 -14.79 1.24
N THR A 79 -3.09 -14.69 2.12
CA THR A 79 -4.48 -14.55 1.74
C THR A 79 -4.91 -13.13 2.06
N VAL A 80 -5.63 -12.47 1.15
CA VAL A 80 -6.28 -11.18 1.38
C VAL A 80 -7.75 -11.33 1.01
N GLY A 81 -8.63 -11.24 2.01
CA GLY A 81 -10.02 -11.69 1.89
C GLY A 81 -10.07 -13.18 1.58
N ASP A 82 -10.72 -13.54 0.46
CA ASP A 82 -10.84 -14.93 -0.01
C ASP A 82 -9.78 -15.30 -1.07
N GLN A 83 -8.87 -14.37 -1.39
CA GLN A 83 -7.90 -14.56 -2.47
C GLN A 83 -6.51 -14.87 -1.94
N GLU A 84 -5.92 -15.97 -2.41
CA GLU A 84 -4.52 -16.29 -2.16
C GLU A 84 -3.60 -15.61 -3.20
N PHE A 85 -2.47 -15.09 -2.72
CA PHE A 85 -1.45 -14.45 -3.53
C PHE A 85 -0.08 -15.03 -3.20
N GLU A 86 0.67 -15.36 -4.26
CA GLU A 86 2.11 -15.56 -4.16
C GLU A 86 2.83 -14.25 -4.45
N ILE A 87 3.59 -13.75 -3.46
CA ILE A 87 4.39 -12.54 -3.60
C ILE A 87 5.48 -12.77 -4.65
N SER A 88 5.45 -11.92 -5.67
CA SER A 88 6.42 -11.95 -6.76
C SER A 88 7.86 -11.90 -6.22
N PRO A 89 8.82 -12.61 -6.84
CA PRO A 89 10.23 -12.51 -6.50
C PRO A 89 10.69 -11.07 -6.39
N PRO A 90 11.54 -10.73 -5.40
CA PRO A 90 12.08 -9.38 -5.29
C PRO A 90 12.75 -8.97 -6.59
N GLN A 91 12.18 -7.99 -7.30
CA GLN A 91 12.82 -7.37 -8.46
C GLN A 91 13.73 -6.24 -7.97
N GLY A 92 14.79 -6.62 -7.25
CA GLY A 92 15.73 -5.71 -6.61
C GLY A 92 15.52 -5.56 -5.09
N THR A 93 16.11 -4.51 -4.51
CA THR A 93 16.22 -4.33 -3.04
C THR A 93 14.92 -3.96 -2.33
N ARG A 94 13.88 -3.57 -3.08
CA ARG A 94 12.61 -3.04 -2.57
C ARG A 94 11.46 -4.06 -2.61
N GLY A 95 11.71 -5.27 -3.09
CA GLY A 95 10.63 -6.25 -3.29
C GLY A 95 9.58 -5.81 -4.32
N ALA A 96 8.53 -6.62 -4.45
CA ALA A 96 7.44 -6.42 -5.40
C ALA A 96 6.23 -5.69 -4.81
N GLU A 97 6.05 -5.72 -3.48
CA GLU A 97 4.83 -5.25 -2.83
C GLU A 97 4.79 -3.72 -2.72
N ARG A 98 3.62 -3.14 -2.94
CA ARG A 98 3.41 -1.68 -2.92
C ARG A 98 2.11 -1.31 -2.24
N LEU A 99 2.15 -0.19 -1.52
CA LEU A 99 0.98 0.55 -1.10
C LEU A 99 0.86 1.78 -2.01
N ILE A 100 -0.34 2.04 -2.53
CA ILE A 100 -0.67 3.24 -3.27
C ILE A 100 -1.67 4.06 -2.45
N ILE A 101 -1.37 5.34 -2.24
CA ILE A 101 -2.31 6.28 -1.60
C ILE A 101 -2.76 7.29 -2.64
N GLY A 102 -4.07 7.38 -2.87
CA GLY A 102 -4.72 8.27 -3.82
C GLY A 102 -5.42 9.45 -3.14
N GLY A 103 -5.06 10.69 -3.48
CA GLY A 103 -5.67 11.92 -2.96
C GLY A 103 -5.57 12.10 -1.44
N GLY A 104 -4.84 11.22 -0.75
CA GLY A 104 -4.92 11.07 0.69
C GLY A 104 -6.20 10.36 1.17
N GLU A 105 -7.09 9.90 0.30
CA GLU A 105 -8.44 9.41 0.65
C GLU A 105 -8.62 7.90 0.46
N VAL A 106 -7.89 7.31 -0.47
CA VAL A 106 -8.00 5.88 -0.82
C VAL A 106 -6.64 5.19 -0.78
N ALA A 107 -6.64 3.93 -0.35
CA ALA A 107 -5.45 3.10 -0.26
C ALA A 107 -5.64 1.83 -1.08
N TYR A 108 -4.59 1.42 -1.80
CA TYR A 108 -4.55 0.16 -2.54
C TYR A 108 -3.27 -0.59 -2.23
N TYR A 109 -3.38 -1.89 -1.98
CA TYR A 109 -2.25 -2.79 -1.85
C TYR A 109 -2.02 -3.57 -3.15
N SER A 110 -0.77 -3.71 -3.56
CA SER A 110 -0.37 -4.53 -4.70
C SER A 110 0.69 -5.55 -4.26
N PRO A 111 0.39 -6.86 -4.28
CA PRO A 111 1.33 -7.91 -3.86
C PRO A 111 2.35 -8.30 -4.96
N ASP A 112 2.14 -7.85 -6.19
CA ASP A 112 2.69 -8.49 -7.39
C ASP A 112 3.27 -7.48 -8.39
N HIS A 113 3.82 -6.37 -7.87
CA HIS A 113 4.45 -5.31 -8.64
C HIS A 113 3.48 -4.68 -9.65
N TYR A 114 2.39 -4.11 -9.12
CA TYR A 114 1.37 -3.34 -9.83
C TYR A 114 0.50 -4.15 -10.79
N LYS A 115 0.53 -5.49 -10.78
CA LYS A 115 -0.31 -6.31 -11.67
C LYS A 115 -1.74 -6.41 -11.13
N THR A 116 -1.88 -6.50 -9.81
CA THR A 116 -3.14 -6.53 -9.08
C THR A 116 -3.16 -5.42 -8.04
N PHE A 117 -4.36 -4.87 -7.79
CA PHE A 117 -4.61 -3.90 -6.74
C PHE A 117 -5.82 -4.32 -5.91
N ILE A 118 -5.65 -4.31 -4.59
CA ILE A 118 -6.68 -4.59 -3.60
C ILE A 118 -6.97 -3.28 -2.89
N GLN A 119 -8.19 -2.77 -2.99
CA GLN A 119 -8.57 -1.58 -2.24
C GLN A 119 -8.63 -1.91 -0.75
N LEU A 120 -8.01 -1.06 0.07
CA LEU A 120 -8.01 -1.20 1.52
C LEU A 120 -9.02 -0.25 2.15
N THR A 121 -9.75 -0.75 3.14
CA THR A 121 -10.47 0.06 4.13
C THR A 121 -9.68 0.04 5.42
N ILE A 122 -9.37 1.21 5.98
CA ILE A 122 -8.63 1.32 7.24
C ILE A 122 -9.63 1.34 8.41
N LEU A 123 -9.48 0.40 9.34
CA LEU A 123 -10.33 0.25 10.53
C LEU A 123 -9.66 0.96 11.72
N ARG A 124 -10.43 1.68 12.54
CA ARG A 124 -9.93 2.50 13.67
C ARG A 124 -10.34 1.95 15.03
#